data_AF-A0A1J3GPM0-F1
#
_entry.id   AF-A0A1J3GPM0-F1
#
_cell.length_a   1.000
_cell.length_b   1.000
_cell.length_c   1.000
_cell.angle_alpha   90.00
_cell.angle_beta   90.00
_cell.angle_gamma   90.00
#
_symmetry.space_group_name_H-M   'P 1'
#
loop_
_entity.id
_entity.type
_entity.pdbx_description
1 polymer ?
#
loop_
_entity_poly.entity_id
_entity_poly.type
_entity_poly.pdbx_seq_one_letter_code
_entity_poly.pdbx_strand_id
1 'polypeptide(L)' 'ILDCAEIMEVVVKKGSWYSYEEQRLGQGREKALQHLRENPSLQDEIEKRVRLLMLDGEVHRSTPLFSSSSSSVSHREEEE' A
#
# COMPACT_ATOMS: atom_id res chain seq x y z
N ILE A 1 -9.15 -9.27 -0.01
CA ILE A 1 -8.19 -8.18 -0.28
C ILE A 1 -8.87 -6.96 -0.89
N LEU A 2 -9.45 -7.03 -2.10
CA LEU A 2 -9.99 -5.80 -2.73
C LEU A 2 -11.06 -5.09 -1.88
N ASP A 3 -11.95 -5.86 -1.24
CA ASP A 3 -13.03 -5.35 -0.39
C ASP A 3 -12.50 -4.65 0.86
N CYS A 4 -11.61 -5.31 1.60
CA CYS A 4 -10.90 -4.72 2.74
C CYS A 4 -10.10 -3.47 2.35
N ALA A 5 -9.44 -3.51 1.19
CA ALA A 5 -8.67 -2.37 0.69
C ALA A 5 -9.54 -1.18 0.31
N GLU A 6 -10.76 -1.42 -0.21
CA GLU A 6 -11.76 -0.36 -0.44
C GLU A 6 -12.29 0.22 0.87
N ILE A 7 -12.61 -0.64 1.85
CA ILE A 7 -13.08 -0.22 3.18
C ILE A 7 -12.04 0.63 3.91
N MET A 8 -10.76 0.30 3.75
CA MET A 8 -9.64 0.97 4.39
C MET A 8 -9.10 2.16 3.59
N GLU A 9 -9.77 2.55 2.50
CA GLU A 9 -9.37 3.63 1.59
C GLU A 9 -7.97 3.44 0.97
N VAL A 10 -7.44 2.21 0.98
CA VAL A 10 -6.17 1.84 0.32
C VAL A 10 -6.37 1.84 -1.20
N VAL A 11 -7.50 1.31 -1.66
CA VAL A 11 -7.91 1.34 -3.07
C VAL A 11 -9.05 2.33 -3.23
N VAL A 12 -8.86 3.33 -4.07
CA VAL A 12 -9.85 4.35 -4.37
C VAL A 12 -10.64 3.97 -5.62
N LYS A 13 -11.96 4.00 -5.50
CA LYS A 13 -12.87 3.75 -6.61
C LYS A 13 -13.43 5.07 -7.15
N LYS A 14 -13.01 5.47 -8.35
CA LYS A 14 -13.57 6.61 -9.09
C LYS A 14 -14.60 6.11 -10.11
N GLY A 15 -15.85 6.05 -9.67
CA GLY A 15 -16.96 5.52 -10.48
C GLY A 15 -16.79 4.02 -10.74
N SER A 16 -16.55 3.65 -11.99
CA SER A 16 -16.27 2.26 -12.39
C SER A 16 -14.78 1.90 -12.38
N TRP A 17 -13.89 2.85 -12.11
CA TRP A 17 -12.44 2.63 -12.14
C TRP A 17 -11.87 2.44 -10.73
N TYR A 18 -11.01 1.44 -10.57
CA TYR A 18 -10.22 1.21 -9.36
C TYR A 18 -8.79 1.72 -9.57
N SER A 19 -8.32 2.48 -8.60
CA SER A 19 -6.97 3.03 -8.52
C SER A 19 -6.39 2.70 -7.14
N TYR A 20 -5.14 2.27 -7.11
CA TYR A 20 -4.36 2.10 -5.90
C TYR A 20 -3.27 3.16 -5.89
N GLU A 21 -3.25 4.03 -4.90
CA GLU A 21 -2.33 5.17 -4.82
C GLU A 21 -2.34 5.98 -6.14
N GLU A 22 -1.29 5.86 -6.97
CA GLU A 22 -1.19 6.49 -8.30
C GLU A 22 -1.35 5.51 -9.47
N GLN A 23 -1.43 4.21 -9.18
CA GLN A 23 -1.52 3.16 -10.19
C GLN A 23 -2.97 2.77 -10.49
N ARG A 24 -3.28 2.68 -11.79
CA ARG A 24 -4.62 2.32 -12.26
C ARG A 24 -4.76 0.81 -12.34
N LEU A 25 -5.56 0.23 -11.45
CA LEU A 25 -5.81 -1.22 -11.41
C LEU A 25 -6.75 -1.66 -12.55
N GLY A 26 -7.72 -0.82 -12.91
CA GLY A 26 -8.58 -1.05 -14.08
C GLY A 26 -10.06 -0.72 -13.84
N GLN A 27 -10.87 -0.93 -14.88
CA GLN A 27 -12.31 -0.70 -14.84
C GLN A 27 -13.02 -1.95 -14.32
N GLY A 28 -13.69 -1.83 -13.17
CA GLY A 28 -14.42 -2.92 -12.54
C GLY A 28 -13.56 -3.78 -11.62
N ARG A 29 -14.26 -4.51 -10.74
CA ARG A 29 -13.63 -5.36 -9.70
C ARG A 29 -12.77 -6.46 -10.32
N GLU A 30 -13.24 -7.04 -11.43
CA GLU A 30 -12.59 -8.18 -12.08
C GLU A 30 -11.25 -7.80 -12.70
N LYS A 31 -11.19 -6.70 -13.47
CA LYS A 31 -9.94 -6.15 -14.02
C LYS A 31 -8.92 -5.81 -12.93
N ALA A 32 -9.38 -5.19 -11.84
CA ALA A 32 -8.50 -4.86 -10.73
C ALA A 32 -7.90 -6.11 -10.06
N LEU A 33 -8.72 -7.15 -9.85
CA LEU A 33 -8.26 -8.44 -9.33
C LEU A 33 -7.28 -9.13 -10.27
N GLN A 34 -7.54 -9.10 -11.57
CA GLN A 34 -6.64 -9.66 -12.57
C GLN A 34 -5.28 -8.95 -12.53
N HIS A 35 -5.29 -7.62 -12.48
CA HIS A 35 -4.06 -6.83 -12.38
C HIS A 35 -3.23 -7.17 -11.13
N LEU A 36 -3.90 -7.41 -9.99
CA LEU A 36 -3.24 -7.85 -8.76
C LEU A 36 -2.63 -9.25 -8.89
N ARG A 37 -3.34 -10.19 -9.54
CA ARG A 37 -2.82 -11.54 -9.78
C ARG A 37 -1.62 -11.55 -10.73
N GLU A 38 -1.64 -10.69 -11.74
CA GLU A 38 -0.53 -10.52 -12.68
C GLU A 38 0.66 -9.79 -12.05
N ASN A 39 0.44 -9.01 -10.99
CA ASN A 39 1.46 -8.22 -10.29
C ASN A 39 1.52 -8.60 -8.79
N PRO A 40 2.15 -9.73 -8.44
CA PRO A 40 2.23 -10.18 -7.05
C PRO A 40 2.93 -9.17 -6.12
N SER A 41 3.88 -8.39 -6.64
CA SER A 41 4.53 -7.31 -5.87
C SER A 41 3.54 -6.26 -5.39
N LEU A 42 2.59 -5.88 -6.26
CA LEU A 42 1.57 -4.90 -5.92
C LEU A 42 0.51 -5.48 -4.98
N GLN A 43 0.17 -6.76 -5.18
CA GLN A 43 -0.72 -7.48 -4.28
C GLN A 43 -0.15 -7.55 -2.85
N ASP A 44 1.14 -7.88 -2.69
CA ASP A 44 1.81 -7.95 -1.38
C ASP A 44 1.84 -6.58 -0.69
N GLU A 45 2.05 -5.51 -1.47
CA GLU A 45 2.06 -4.15 -0.94
C GLU A 45 0.68 -3.71 -0.43
N ILE A 46 -0.39 -3.96 -1.20
CA ILE A 46 -1.77 -3.71 -0.76
C ILE A 46 -2.09 -4.52 0.49
N GLU A 47 -1.69 -5.80 0.52
CA GLU A 47 -1.93 -6.66 1.68
C GLU A 47 -1.22 -6.13 2.93
N LYS A 48 0.06 -5.75 2.81
CA LYS A 48 0.81 -5.14 3.91
C LYS A 48 0.15 -3.86 4.40
N ARG A 49 -0.28 -2.98 3.50
CA ARG A 49 -0.99 -1.75 3.86
C ARG A 49 -2.28 -2.03 4.62
N VAL A 50 -3.12 -2.91 4.08
CA VAL A 50 -4.36 -3.37 4.73
C VAL A 50 -4.06 -3.95 6.11
N ARG A 51 -3.03 -4.79 6.23
CA ARG A 51 -2.65 -5.43 7.50
C ARG A 51 -2.14 -4.42 8.53
N LEU A 52 -1.32 -3.46 8.12
CA LEU A 52 -0.83 -2.39 8.98
C LEU A 52 -1.98 -1.54 9.51
N LEU A 53 -2.89 -1.11 8.64
CA LEU A 53 -4.08 -0.34 9.03
C LEU A 53 -4.99 -1.11 10.00
N MET A 54 -5.09 -2.43 9.84
CA MET A 54 -5.89 -3.28 10.72
C MET A 54 -5.26 -3.41 12.10
N LEU A 55 -3.92 -3.44 12.16
CA LEU A 55 -3.17 -3.56 13.41
C LEU A 55 -3.11 -2.23 14.17
N ASP A 56 -3.09 -1.11 13.45
CA ASP A 56 -2.90 0.23 14.02
C ASP A 56 -4.19 0.83 14.61
N GLY A 57 -5.37 0.32 14.24
CA GLY A 57 -6.63 0.60 14.94
C GLY A 57 -7.14 2.05 14.93
N GLU A 58 -6.38 3.03 14.44
CA GLU A 58 -6.74 4.45 14.44
C GLU A 58 -6.85 4.97 13.00
N VAL A 59 -7.96 4.63 12.34
CA VAL A 59 -8.39 5.33 11.14
C VAL A 59 -8.66 6.79 11.56
N HIS A 60 -7.94 7.72 10.92
CA HIS A 60 -8.03 9.17 11.10
C HIS A 60 -7.18 9.81 12.21
N ARG A 61 -5.88 9.98 11.95
CA ARG A 61 -5.23 11.30 12.16
C ARG A 61 -4.03 11.48 11.23
N SER A 62 -4.25 12.29 10.20
CA SER A 62 -3.26 13.12 9.51
C SER A 62 -1.91 12.48 9.18
N THR A 63 -1.72 12.12 7.91
CA THR A 63 -0.39 12.07 7.30
C THR A 63 0.38 13.36 7.65
N PRO A 64 1.68 13.30 8.00
CA PRO A 64 2.70 12.73 7.11
C PRO A 64 3.81 11.93 7.83
N LEU A 65 4.00 10.66 7.46
CA LEU A 65 5.24 9.90 7.77
C LEU A 65 6.24 10.03 6.61
N PHE A 66 6.49 11.26 6.20
CA PHE A 66 7.75 11.64 5.58
C PHE A 66 8.22 12.92 6.27
N SER A 67 8.65 12.77 7.52
CA SER A 67 9.57 13.71 8.14
C SER A 67 10.79 12.92 8.59
N SER A 68 11.93 13.34 8.06
CA SER A 68 13.20 12.65 8.01
C SER A 68 13.91 12.58 9.37
N SER A 69 14.57 11.44 9.64
CA SER A 69 16.02 11.29 9.96
C SER A 69 16.37 10.36 11.14
N SER A 70 17.26 9.39 10.85
CA SER A 70 18.30 8.76 11.73
C SER A 70 17.84 7.90 12.92
N SER A 71 18.32 6.67 13.20
CA SER A 71 19.64 6.03 13.00
C SER A 71 19.53 4.50 13.19
N SER A 72 20.39 3.70 12.54
CA SER A 72 21.32 2.72 13.17
C SER A 72 21.63 1.47 12.31
N VAL A 73 22.94 1.15 12.21
CA VAL A 73 23.59 -0.12 11.76
C VAL A 73 23.67 -0.34 10.23
N SER A 74 24.83 -0.53 9.58
CA SER A 74 26.03 -1.30 9.99
C SER A 74 27.37 -0.69 9.56
N HIS A 75 28.32 -0.81 10.48
CA HIS A 75 29.77 -0.85 10.37
C HIS A 75 30.29 -1.39 9.02
N ARG A 76 31.25 -0.68 8.40
CA ARG A 76 32.16 -1.26 7.43
C ARG A 76 33.58 -0.78 7.75
N GLU A 77 34.37 -1.72 8.26
CA GLU A 77 35.84 -1.68 8.35
C GLU A 77 36.46 -1.56 6.96
N GLU A 78 37.60 -0.86 6.87
CA GLU A 78 38.73 -0.99 5.93
C GLU A 78 39.59 0.29 6.16
N GLU A 79 40.54 0.27 7.11
CA GLU A 79 41.99 -0.02 6.94
C GLU A 79 42.70 0.92 5.95
N GLU A 80 43.44 1.91 6.47
CA GLU A 80 44.86 2.19 6.13
C GLU A 80 45.55 2.98 7.25
#